data_AF-A0A359M618-F1
#
_entry.id   AF-A0A359M618-F1
#
_cell.length_a   1.000
_cell.length_b   1.000
_cell.length_c   1.000
_cell.angle_alpha   90.00
_cell.angle_beta   90.00
_cell.angle_gamma   90.00
#
_symmetry.space_group_name_H-M   'P 1'
#
loop_
_entity.id
_entity.type
_entity.pdbx_description
1 polymer ?
#
loop_
_entity_poly.entity_id
_entity_poly.type
_entity_poly.pdbx_seq_one_letter_code
_entity_poly.pdbx_strand_id
1 'polypeptide(L)' 'IGIERILSSAVELYHDADGMALPASIAPFEAVVTPVNNNDAALRGAADELYRSLRAAGVDALYDD' A
#
# COMPACT_ATOMS: atom_id res chain seq x y z
N ILE A 1 -5.06 -12.82 -23.96
CA ILE A 1 -4.36 -11.68 -23.30
C ILE A 1 -3.36 -12.30 -22.33
N GLY A 2 -2.08 -11.93 -22.39
CA GLY A 2 -1.08 -12.47 -21.45
C GLY A 2 -1.13 -11.68 -20.15
N ILE A 3 -1.74 -12.25 -19.11
CA ILE A 3 -2.00 -11.56 -17.84
C ILE A 3 -0.68 -11.17 -17.17
N GLU A 4 0.29 -12.06 -17.18
CA GLU A 4 1.64 -11.85 -16.64
C GLU A 4 2.34 -10.70 -17.37
N ARG A 5 2.17 -10.64 -18.69
CA ARG A 5 2.75 -9.58 -19.52
C ARG A 5 2.14 -8.22 -19.23
N ILE A 6 0.85 -8.15 -18.89
CA ILE A 6 0.21 -6.88 -18.51
C ILE A 6 0.88 -6.32 -17.26
N LEU A 7 1.07 -7.14 -16.23
CA LEU A 7 1.70 -6.68 -15.00
C LEU A 7 3.14 -6.22 -15.24
N SER A 8 3.94 -7.02 -15.98
CA SER A 8 5.32 -6.64 -16.32
C SER A 8 5.37 -5.34 -17.13
N SER A 9 4.53 -5.20 -18.15
CA SER A 9 4.48 -3.96 -18.94
C SER A 9 3.97 -2.76 -18.13
N ALA A 10 3.07 -2.95 -17.16
CA ALA A 10 2.65 -1.88 -16.27
C ALA A 10 3.82 -1.39 -15.40
N VAL A 11 4.64 -2.29 -14.88
CA VAL A 11 5.86 -1.92 -14.14
C VAL A 11 6.86 -1.17 -15.03
N GLU A 12 7.09 -1.66 -16.25
CA GLU A 12 8.00 -1.00 -17.20
C GLU A 12 7.53 0.41 -17.58
N LEU A 13 6.22 0.62 -17.75
CA LEU A 13 5.63 1.91 -18.12
C LEU A 13 5.47 2.87 -16.92
N TYR A 14 5.23 2.33 -15.73
CA TYR A 14 4.93 3.10 -14.52
C TYR A 14 5.95 2.80 -13.42
N HIS A 15 7.12 3.41 -13.54
CA HIS A 15 8.16 3.40 -12.52
C HIS A 15 8.88 4.75 -12.46
N ASP A 16 9.52 5.02 -11.33
CA ASP A 16 10.42 6.15 -11.13
C ASP A 16 11.74 5.68 -10.50
N ALA A 17 12.48 6.61 -9.89
CA ALA A 17 13.75 6.30 -9.23
C ALA A 17 13.58 5.45 -7.96
N ASP A 18 12.40 5.47 -7.33
CA ASP A 18 12.12 4.87 -6.03
C ASP A 18 11.32 3.55 -6.14
N GLY A 19 10.76 3.25 -7.32
CA GLY A 19 10.19 1.93 -7.61
C GLY A 19 9.01 1.96 -8.56
N MET A 20 8.03 1.09 -8.31
CA MET A 20 6.82 0.94 -9.13
C MET A 20 5.77 1.99 -8.74
N ALA A 21 5.15 2.63 -9.73
CA ALA A 21 4.08 3.62 -9.57
C ALA A 21 2.77 3.11 -10.21
N LEU A 22 2.31 1.93 -9.79
CA LEU A 22 1.19 1.23 -10.43
C LEU A 22 -0.14 2.00 -10.33
N PRO A 23 -1.02 1.90 -11.36
CA PRO A 23 -2.39 2.36 -11.26
C PRO A 23 -3.15 1.71 -10.11
N ALA A 24 -4.04 2.46 -9.45
CA ALA A 24 -4.83 1.97 -8.30
C ALA A 24 -5.60 0.67 -8.58
N SER A 25 -6.06 0.46 -9.82
CA SER A 25 -6.81 -0.75 -10.22
C SER A 25 -6.00 -2.04 -10.23
N ILE A 26 -4.67 -1.97 -10.22
CA ILE A 26 -3.76 -3.13 -10.23
C ILE A 26 -2.71 -3.06 -9.13
N ALA A 27 -2.79 -2.06 -8.24
CA ALA A 27 -1.96 -1.99 -7.06
C ALA A 27 -2.32 -3.16 -6.11
N PRO A 28 -1.36 -3.75 -5.39
CA PRO A 28 -1.64 -4.85 -4.46
C PRO A 28 -2.58 -4.44 -3.32
N PHE A 29 -2.47 -3.19 -2.88
CA PHE A 29 -3.26 -2.55 -1.84
C PHE A 29 -3.47 -1.09 -2.22
N GLU A 30 -4.55 -0.47 -1.75
CA GLU A 30 -4.84 0.95 -1.99
C GLU A 30 -4.06 1.87 -1.05
N ALA A 31 -3.70 1.37 0.14
CA ALA A 31 -2.93 2.10 1.14
C ALA A 31 -2.03 1.18 1.96
N VAL A 32 -0.89 1.70 2.41
CA VAL A 32 0.00 1.03 3.38
C VAL A 32 0.16 1.95 4.58
N VAL A 33 -0.07 1.42 5.78
CA VAL A 33 0.10 2.15 7.04
C VAL A 33 1.33 1.60 7.75
N THR A 34 2.39 2.41 7.82
CA THR A 34 3.65 2.08 8.49
C THR A 34 3.91 3.09 9.63
N PRO A 35 3.86 2.68 10.90
CA PRO A 35 4.33 3.51 12.01
C PRO A 35 5.82 3.84 11.87
N VAL A 36 6.18 5.12 12.03
CA VAL A 36 7.57 5.59 11.88
C VAL A 36 8.52 4.94 12.90
N ASN A 37 8.02 4.55 14.07
CA ASN A 37 8.78 3.85 15.09
C ASN A 37 7.90 2.87 15.87
N ASN A 38 8.12 1.57 15.68
CA ASN A 38 7.40 0.50 16.36
C ASN A 38 7.68 0.37 17.86
N ASN A 39 8.72 1.05 18.39
CA ASN A 39 8.95 1.07 19.83
C ASN A 39 8.15 2.16 20.54
N ASP A 40 7.55 3.10 19.80
CA ASP A 40 6.70 4.14 20.36
C ASP A 40 5.24 3.66 20.39
N ALA A 41 4.73 3.45 21.60
CA ALA A 41 3.36 2.99 21.81
C ALA A 41 2.29 3.97 21.29
N ALA A 42 2.58 5.28 21.30
CA ALA A 42 1.65 6.28 20.78
C ALA A 42 1.56 6.20 19.24
N LEU A 43 2.70 6.04 18.56
CA LEU A 43 2.74 5.90 17.10
C LEU A 43 2.08 4.59 16.64
N ARG A 44 2.33 3.48 17.35
CA ARG A 44 1.64 2.21 17.07
C ARG A 44 0.14 2.31 17.30
N GLY A 45 -0.29 2.93 18.40
CA GLY A 45 -1.72 3.14 18.65
C GLY A 45 -2.41 3.96 17.56
N ALA A 46 -1.77 5.04 17.11
CA ALA A 46 -2.28 5.88 16.03
C ALA A 46 -2.32 5.14 14.68
N ALA A 47 -1.30 4.34 14.38
CA ALA A 47 -1.23 3.54 13.16
C ALA A 47 -2.31 2.44 13.16
N ASP A 48 -2.54 1.76 14.28
CA ASP A 48 -3.62 0.79 14.46
C ASP A 48 -5.00 1.42 14.25
N GLU A 49 -5.24 2.60 14.82
CA GLU A 49 -6.50 3.33 14.68
C GLU A 49 -6.73 3.75 13.22
N LEU A 50 -5.70 4.30 12.56
CA LEU A 50 -5.76 4.67 11.16
C LEU A 50 -6.08 3.46 10.28
N TYR A 51 -5.37 2.35 10.46
CA TYR A 51 -5.62 1.10 9.74
C TYR A 51 -7.07 0.64 9.88
N ARG A 52 -7.61 0.61 11.11
CA ARG A 52 -9.00 0.23 11.35
C ARG A 52 -9.99 1.18 10.69
N SER A 53 -9.72 2.48 10.71
CA SER A 53 -10.58 3.47 10.06
C SER A 53 -10.61 3.31 8.53
N LEU A 54 -9.46 3.02 7.91
CA LEU A 54 -9.37 2.75 6.47
C LEU A 54 -10.15 1.50 6.08
N ARG A 55 -9.99 0.41 6.83
CA ARG A 55 -10.76 -0.84 6.61
C ARG A 55 -12.27 -0.61 6.80
N ALA A 56 -12.67 0.17 7.80
CA ALA A 56 -14.08 0.52 8.03
C ALA A 56 -14.67 1.37 6.90
N ALA A 57 -13.84 2.18 6.23
CA ALA A 57 -14.22 2.94 5.04
C ALA A 57 -14.24 2.10 3.75
N GLY A 58 -13.86 0.83 3.82
CA GLY A 58 -13.80 -0.08 2.67
C GLY A 58 -12.51 0.04 1.84
N VAL A 59 -11.50 0.75 2.32
CA VAL A 59 -10.19 0.86 1.67
C VAL A 59 -9.40 -0.42 1.91
N ASP A 60 -8.80 -0.97 0.85
CA ASP A 60 -7.91 -2.13 0.97
C ASP A 60 -6.53 -1.70 1.47
N ALA A 61 -6.43 -1.53 2.80
CA ALA A 61 -5.21 -1.15 3.47
C ALA A 61 -4.38 -2.37 3.92
N LEU A 62 -3.05 -2.26 3.80
CA LEU A 62 -2.04 -3.09 4.45
C LEU A 62 -1.50 -2.38 5.70
N TYR A 63 -1.29 -3.13 6.78
CA TYR A 63 -0.57 -2.65 7.96
C TYR A 63 0.83 -3.25 7.96
N ASP A 64 1.85 -2.41 8.11
CA ASP A 64 3.27 -2.76 8.04
C ASP A 64 3.94 -2.43 9.40
N ASP A 65 3.95 -3.41 10.31
CA ASP A 65 4.29 -3.27 11.74
C ASP A 65 5.68 -3.78 12.16
#